data_AF-A0A7K1B344-F1
#
_entry.id   AF-A0A7K1B344-F1
#
_cell.length_a   1.000
_cell.length_b   1.000
_cell.length_c   1.000
_cell.angle_alpha   90.00
_cell.angle_beta   90.00
_cell.angle_gamma   90.00
#
_symmetry.space_group_name_H-M   'P 1'
#
loop_
_entity.id
_entity.type
_entity.pdbx_description
1 polymer ?
#
loop_
_entity_poly.entity_id
_entity_poly.type
_entity_poly.pdbx_seq_one_letter_code
_entity_poly.pdbx_strand_id
1 'polypeptide(L)'
;MTRHEWLGRVRLLTEMAHDLLRTGALAHDDVRLNPAWDRSFLDAIACNDPYRFDTWTTEEMIDAGGPGAAECLHWIAAAAAAFEAGSPAPVIDLCAPAPHFIIGIGLMHTPLVPDDDRPRPRKQ
;
A
#
# COMPACT_ATOMS: atom_id res chain seq x y z
N MET A 1 -2.33 -26.89 -9.51
CA MET A 1 -2.32 -25.81 -10.50
C MET A 1 -0.90 -25.62 -11.02
N THR A 2 -0.69 -25.75 -12.32
CA THR A 2 0.60 -25.52 -12.99
C THR A 2 0.83 -24.03 -13.26
N ARG A 3 2.07 -23.62 -13.58
CA ARG A 3 2.37 -22.23 -13.98
C ARG A 3 1.51 -21.77 -15.16
N HIS A 4 1.30 -22.65 -16.15
CA HIS A 4 0.48 -22.35 -17.32
C HIS A 4 -0.99 -22.14 -16.93
N GLU A 5 -1.55 -23.00 -16.09
CA GLU A 5 -2.91 -22.85 -15.57
C GLU A 5 -3.08 -21.57 -14.74
N TRP A 6 -2.09 -21.23 -13.91
CA TRP A 6 -2.11 -19.99 -13.13
C TRP A 6 -2.07 -18.74 -14.03
N LEU A 7 -1.13 -18.68 -14.98
CA LEU A 7 -1.04 -17.57 -15.94
C LEU A 7 -2.31 -17.43 -16.78
N GLY A 8 -2.86 -18.56 -17.24
CA GLY A 8 -4.14 -18.58 -17.97
C GLY A 8 -5.29 -18.01 -17.13
N ARG A 9 -5.35 -18.38 -15.84
CA ARG A 9 -6.35 -17.86 -14.92
C ARG A 9 -6.19 -16.36 -14.65
N VAL A 10 -4.97 -15.88 -14.41
CA VAL A 10 -4.71 -14.43 -14.21
C VAL A 10 -5.15 -13.64 -15.43
N ARG A 11 -4.75 -14.08 -16.63
CA ARG A 11 -5.15 -13.43 -17.89
C ARG A 11 -6.67 -13.36 -18.04
N LEU A 12 -7.37 -14.48 -17.82
CA LEU A 12 -8.83 -14.54 -17.90
C LEU A 12 -9.50 -13.54 -16.96
N LEU A 13 -9.05 -13.47 -15.70
CA LEU A 13 -9.61 -12.55 -14.71
C LEU A 13 -9.35 -11.09 -15.07
N THR A 14 -8.16 -10.77 -15.58
CA THR A 14 -7.84 -9.41 -16.04
C THR A 14 -8.68 -8.99 -17.24
N GLU A 15 -8.82 -9.84 -18.26
CA GLU A 15 -9.64 -9.57 -19.44
C GLU A 15 -11.13 -9.41 -19.05
N MET A 16 -11.63 -10.28 -18.16
CA MET A 16 -13.00 -10.20 -17.64
C MET A 16 -13.24 -8.88 -16.88
N ALA A 17 -12.35 -8.51 -15.95
CA ALA A 17 -12.48 -7.26 -15.20
C ALA A 17 -12.46 -6.04 -16.13
N HIS A 18 -11.59 -6.04 -17.14
CA HIS A 18 -11.54 -4.98 -18.15
C HIS A 18 -12.87 -4.83 -18.89
N ASP A 19 -13.46 -5.93 -19.38
CA ASP A 19 -14.74 -5.87 -20.07
C ASP A 19 -15.88 -5.40 -19.18
N LEU A 20 -15.90 -5.82 -17.91
CA LEU A 20 -16.90 -5.38 -16.95
C LEU A 20 -16.80 -3.86 -16.67
N LEU A 21 -15.59 -3.32 -16.49
CA LEU A 21 -15.39 -1.88 -16.37
C LEU A 21 -15.81 -1.14 -17.65
N ARG A 22 -15.35 -1.62 -18.81
CA ARG A 22 -15.60 -0.98 -20.12
C ARG A 22 -17.09 -0.92 -20.44
N THR A 23 -17.85 -1.92 -20.03
CA THR A 23 -19.31 -1.99 -20.24
C THR A 23 -20.10 -1.28 -19.13
N GLY A 24 -19.44 -0.88 -18.04
CA GLY A 24 -20.09 -0.33 -16.85
C GLY A 24 -20.85 -1.37 -16.01
N ALA A 25 -20.68 -2.66 -16.30
CA ALA A 25 -21.25 -3.76 -15.51
C ALA A 25 -20.55 -3.94 -14.15
N LEU A 26 -19.31 -3.44 -14.04
CA LEU A 26 -18.65 -3.15 -12.77
C LEU A 26 -18.48 -1.63 -12.70
N ALA A 27 -19.23 -0.98 -11.82
CA ALA A 27 -19.14 0.46 -11.65
C ALA A 27 -17.86 0.83 -10.89
N HIS A 28 -17.42 2.08 -11.07
CA HIS A 28 -16.26 2.59 -10.33
C HIS A 28 -16.48 2.56 -8.80
N ASP A 29 -17.73 2.69 -8.35
CA ASP A 29 -18.09 2.61 -6.94
C ASP A 29 -18.03 1.17 -6.41
N ASP A 30 -18.20 0.16 -7.27
CA ASP A 30 -18.11 -1.26 -6.88
C ASP A 30 -16.68 -1.67 -6.55
N VAL A 31 -15.68 -0.94 -7.08
CA VAL A 31 -14.27 -1.25 -6.87
C VAL A 31 -13.66 -0.61 -5.63
N ARG A 32 -14.47 0.12 -4.84
CA ARG A 32 -14.16 0.61 -3.48
C ARG A 32 -12.80 1.29 -3.34
N LEU A 33 -12.39 2.10 -4.34
CA LEU A 33 -11.23 2.97 -4.18
C LEU A 33 -11.54 4.07 -3.16
N ASN A 34 -10.69 4.24 -2.15
CA ASN A 34 -10.86 5.25 -1.13
C ASN A 34 -9.61 6.16 -1.04
N PRO A 35 -9.52 7.22 -1.87
CA PRO A 35 -8.36 8.10 -1.90
C PRO A 35 -8.11 8.82 -0.56
N ALA A 36 -9.15 9.03 0.24
CA ALA A 36 -9.02 9.65 1.56
C ALA A 36 -8.35 8.69 2.55
N TRP A 37 -8.72 7.41 2.50
CA TRP A 37 -8.04 6.37 3.28
C TRP A 37 -6.60 6.16 2.79
N ASP A 38 -6.36 6.10 1.48
CA ASP A 38 -5.01 5.99 0.91
C ASP A 38 -4.11 7.11 1.44
N ARG A 39 -4.60 8.35 1.42
CA ARG A 39 -3.88 9.51 1.93
C ARG A 39 -3.62 9.40 3.43
N SER A 40 -4.64 9.04 4.21
CA SER A 40 -4.54 8.82 5.65
C SER A 40 -3.48 7.76 6.00
N PHE A 41 -3.42 6.67 5.23
CA PHE A 41 -2.45 5.61 5.42
C PHE A 41 -1.01 6.10 5.19
N LEU A 42 -0.78 6.82 4.08
CA LEU A 42 0.55 7.39 3.79
C LEU A 42 0.94 8.47 4.82
N ASP A 43 0.00 9.28 5.29
CA ASP A 43 0.25 10.26 6.35
C ASP A 43 0.63 9.59 7.68
N ALA A 44 0.05 8.43 7.99
CA ALA A 44 0.42 7.64 9.16
C ALA A 44 1.86 7.10 9.07
N ILE A 45 2.27 6.61 7.88
CA ILE A 45 3.67 6.19 7.65
C ILE A 45 4.62 7.39 7.74
N ALA A 46 4.26 8.52 7.14
CA ALA A 46 5.09 9.74 7.14
C ALA A 46 5.31 10.33 8.54
N CYS A 47 4.45 10.00 9.51
CA CYS A 47 4.65 10.38 10.92
C CYS A 47 5.86 9.69 11.57
N ASN A 48 6.41 8.64 10.95
CA ASN A 48 7.56 7.88 11.45
C ASN A 48 7.37 7.35 12.88
N ASP A 49 6.17 6.88 13.18
CA ASP A 49 5.76 6.32 14.46
C ASP A 49 5.02 5.00 14.20
N PRO A 50 5.73 3.85 14.18
CA PRO A 50 5.10 2.58 13.81
C PRO A 50 4.09 2.07 14.85
N TYR A 51 4.19 2.49 16.11
CA TYR A 51 3.27 2.08 17.18
C TYR A 51 1.83 2.53 16.95
N ARG A 52 1.65 3.54 16.09
CA ARG A 52 0.32 4.02 15.68
C ARG A 52 -0.51 2.93 15.00
N PHE A 53 0.15 1.97 14.34
CA PHE A 53 -0.49 0.84 13.69
C PHE A 53 -0.87 -0.30 14.65
N ASP A 54 -0.41 -0.29 15.90
CA ASP A 54 -0.76 -1.33 16.89
C ASP A 54 -2.26 -1.36 17.23
N THR A 55 -2.96 -0.26 16.94
CA THR A 55 -4.40 -0.13 17.15
C THR A 55 -5.23 -0.48 15.91
N TRP A 56 -4.59 -0.71 14.76
CA TRP A 56 -5.28 -0.99 13.51
C TRP A 56 -5.52 -2.49 13.38
N THR A 57 -6.72 -2.87 12.98
CA THR A 57 -6.99 -4.26 12.60
C THR A 57 -7.09 -4.40 11.09
N THR A 58 -6.69 -5.55 10.56
CA THR A 58 -6.81 -5.85 9.12
C THR A 58 -8.26 -5.74 8.63
N GLU A 59 -9.23 -6.10 9.48
CA GLU A 59 -10.66 -5.98 9.16
C GLU A 59 -11.07 -4.52 8.97
N GLU A 60 -10.73 -3.63 9.91
CA GLU A 60 -11.00 -2.20 9.79
C GLU A 60 -10.27 -1.57 8.59
N MET A 61 -9.06 -2.03 8.28
CA MET A 61 -8.32 -1.61 7.09
C MET A 61 -9.06 -1.99 5.80
N ILE A 62 -9.55 -3.23 5.70
CA ILE A 62 -10.30 -3.71 4.53
C ILE A 62 -11.64 -2.98 4.39
N ASP A 63 -12.33 -2.74 5.50
CA ASP A 63 -13.60 -2.03 5.49
C ASP A 63 -13.44 -0.57 5.04
N ALA A 64 -12.35 0.08 5.44
CA ALA A 64 -12.09 1.47 5.08
C ALA A 64 -11.42 1.64 3.70
N GLY A 65 -10.40 0.82 3.39
CA GLY A 65 -9.55 0.95 2.21
C GLY A 65 -9.86 -0.03 1.07
N GLY A 66 -10.83 -0.93 1.27
CA GLY A 66 -11.17 -1.97 0.30
C GLY A 66 -10.30 -3.23 0.41
N PRO A 67 -10.58 -4.26 -0.40
CA PRO A 67 -9.95 -5.58 -0.26
C PRO A 67 -8.43 -5.57 -0.46
N GLY A 68 -7.89 -4.60 -1.20
CA GLY A 68 -6.44 -4.41 -1.38
C GLY A 68 -5.73 -3.87 -0.14
N ALA A 69 -6.45 -3.30 0.84
CA ALA A 69 -5.85 -2.68 2.02
C ALA A 69 -5.05 -3.66 2.89
N ALA A 70 -5.36 -4.97 2.84
CA ALA A 70 -4.56 -5.98 3.53
C ALA A 70 -3.10 -6.03 3.02
N GLU A 71 -2.85 -5.66 1.77
CA GLU A 71 -1.50 -5.63 1.19
C GLU A 71 -0.63 -4.54 1.84
N CYS A 72 -1.25 -3.49 2.40
CA CYS A 72 -0.58 -2.41 3.12
C CYS A 72 0.09 -2.86 4.43
N LEU A 73 -0.21 -4.06 4.95
CA LEU A 73 0.52 -4.64 6.08
C LEU A 73 2.03 -4.78 5.78
N HIS A 74 2.41 -5.01 4.53
CA HIS A 74 3.82 -5.03 4.13
C HIS A 74 4.49 -3.66 4.23
N TRP A 75 3.74 -2.60 3.95
CA TRP A 75 4.23 -1.22 4.10
C TRP A 75 4.43 -0.85 5.56
N ILE A 76 3.53 -1.29 6.45
CA ILE A 76 3.68 -1.13 7.91
C ILE A 76 4.95 -1.86 8.38
N ALA A 77 5.17 -3.10 7.95
CA ALA A 77 6.36 -3.85 8.29
C ALA A 77 7.66 -3.18 7.79
N ALA A 78 7.65 -2.65 6.57
CA ALA A 78 8.77 -1.90 6.01
C ALA A 78 9.04 -0.60 6.77
N ALA A 79 7.99 0.14 7.14
CA ALA A 79 8.10 1.37 7.91
C ALA A 79 8.67 1.10 9.32
N ALA A 80 8.19 0.06 10.00
CA ALA A 80 8.71 -0.35 11.30
C ALA A 80 10.20 -0.76 11.23
N ALA A 81 10.59 -1.52 10.21
CA ALA A 81 11.99 -1.89 10.00
C ALA A 81 12.88 -0.66 9.71
N ALA A 82 12.39 0.28 8.89
CA ALA A 82 13.09 1.52 8.60
C ALA A 82 13.26 2.39 9.86
N PHE A 83 12.21 2.48 10.68
CA PHE A 83 12.23 3.18 11.97
C PHE A 83 13.25 2.60 12.94
N GLU A 84 13.25 1.27 13.14
CA GLU A 84 14.22 0.59 14.00
C GLU A 84 15.66 0.73 13.51
N ALA A 85 15.85 0.85 12.19
CA ALA A 85 17.15 1.14 11.58
C ALA A 85 17.59 2.61 11.72
N GLY A 86 16.76 3.49 12.32
CA GLY A 86 17.03 4.91 12.48
C GLY A 86 16.88 5.72 11.19
N SER A 87 16.07 5.25 10.25
CA SER A 87 15.79 6.01 9.02
C SER A 87 15.01 7.29 9.35
N PRO A 88 15.24 8.40 8.62
CA PRO A 88 14.42 9.59 8.73
C PRO A 88 12.98 9.31 8.34
N ALA A 89 12.09 10.24 8.73
CA ALA A 89 10.69 10.17 8.35
C ALA A 89 10.53 10.08 6.82
N PRO A 90 9.72 9.12 6.32
CA PRO A 90 9.39 9.03 4.91
C PRO A 90 8.61 10.27 4.44
N VAL A 91 8.83 10.67 3.19
CA VAL A 91 8.13 11.76 2.51
C VAL A 91 7.22 11.16 1.43
N ILE A 92 6.01 11.71 1.30
CA ILE A 92 5.04 11.31 0.28
C ILE A 92 5.38 12.01 -1.03
N ASP A 93 5.67 11.23 -2.07
CA ASP A 93 5.92 11.74 -3.43
C ASP A 93 4.64 11.77 -4.27
N LEU A 94 3.79 10.75 -4.10
CA LEU A 94 2.53 10.60 -4.84
C LEU A 94 1.49 9.88 -3.99
N CYS A 95 0.25 10.38 -4.07
CA CYS A 95 -0.95 9.71 -3.60
C CYS A 95 -2.06 10.04 -4.57
N ALA A 96 -2.43 9.11 -5.44
CA ALA A 96 -3.41 9.37 -6.50
C ALA A 96 -4.23 8.11 -6.81
N PRO A 97 -5.56 8.23 -7.02
CA PRO A 97 -6.32 7.13 -7.56
C PRO A 97 -6.01 6.92 -9.05
N ALA A 98 -6.02 5.67 -9.48
CA ALA A 98 -6.00 5.27 -10.88
C ALA A 98 -7.26 4.42 -11.21
N PRO A 99 -8.43 5.07 -11.36
CA PRO A 99 -9.72 4.45 -11.70
C PRO A 99 -9.68 3.41 -12.81
N HIS A 100 -8.96 3.73 -13.88
CA HIS A 100 -8.82 2.93 -15.09
C HIS A 100 -8.04 1.62 -14.86
N PHE A 101 -7.32 1.52 -13.76
CA PHE A 101 -6.60 0.33 -13.32
C PHE A 101 -7.19 -0.29 -12.06
N ILE A 102 -8.29 0.21 -11.49
CA ILE A 102 -8.86 -0.31 -10.24
C ILE A 102 -7.88 -0.20 -9.05
N ILE A 103 -6.95 0.76 -9.05
CA ILE A 103 -5.95 0.87 -7.97
C ILE A 103 -5.83 2.29 -7.40
N GLY A 104 -5.40 2.37 -6.15
CA GLY A 104 -4.72 3.54 -5.61
C GLY A 104 -3.21 3.44 -5.87
N ILE A 105 -2.56 4.58 -6.13
CA ILE A 105 -1.11 4.67 -6.31
C ILE A 105 -0.52 5.50 -5.17
N GLY A 106 0.36 4.87 -4.39
CA GLY A 106 1.18 5.51 -3.36
C GLY A 106 2.67 5.40 -3.69
N LEU A 107 3.41 6.50 -3.52
CA LEU A 107 4.87 6.52 -3.62
C LEU A 107 5.43 7.34 -2.45
N MET A 108 6.42 6.77 -1.78
CA MET A 108 7.16 7.42 -0.70
C MET A 108 8.65 7.12 -0.81
N HIS A 109 9.47 8.04 -0.34
CA HIS A 109 10.90 7.82 -0.16
C HIS A 109 11.34 8.28 1.23
N THR A 110 12.44 7.71 1.74
CA THR A 110 13.15 8.26 2.88
C THR A 110 14.34 9.09 2.39
N PRO A 111 14.56 10.29 2.94
CA PRO A 111 15.77 11.06 2.67
C PRO A 111 17.02 10.24 2.98
N LEU A 112 18.05 10.36 2.14
CA LEU A 112 19.35 9.77 2.42
C LEU A 112 19.97 10.43 3.67
N VAL A 113 20.34 9.62 4.65
CA VAL A 113 21.24 10.05 5.72
C VAL A 113 22.67 9.81 5.26
N PRO A 114 23.57 10.82 5.30
CA PRO A 114 24.98 10.61 5.09
C PRO A 114 25.50 9.46 5.96
N ASP A 115 26.39 8.61 5.43
CA ASP A 115 26.87 7.41 6.14
C ASP A 115 27.47 7.71 7.53
N ASP A 116 28.06 8.90 7.72
CA ASP A 116 28.65 9.34 9.00
C ASP A 116 27.62 9.61 10.11
N ASP A 117 26.35 9.89 9.76
CA ASP A 117 25.30 10.24 10.72
C ASP A 117 24.36 9.06 11.06
N ARG A 118 24.59 7.87 10.47
CA ARG A 118 23.74 6.69 10.73
C ARG A 118 23.98 6.15 12.16
N PRO A 119 22.92 5.96 12.98
CA PRO A 119 23.07 5.32 14.28
C PRO A 119 23.68 3.93 14.12
N ARG A 120 24.83 3.67 14.75
CA ARG A 120 25.41 2.33 14.73
C ARG A 120 24.49 1.36 15.49
N PRO A 121 24.21 0.16 14.95
CA PRO A 121 23.38 -0.81 15.65
C PRO A 121 23.96 -1.08 17.04
N ARG A 122 23.10 -1.03 18.07
CA ARG A 122 23.50 -1.38 19.43
C ARG A 122 23.99 -2.83 19.41
N LYS A 123 25.22 -3.06 19.84
CA LYS A 123 25.73 -4.42 20.05
C LYS A 123 24.84 -5.08 21.12
N GLN A 124 24.22 -6.21 20.76
CA GLN A 124 23.59 -7.12 21.72
C GLN A 124 24.66 -7.77 22.61
#